data_AF-A0A5N5X3S5-F1
#
_entry.id   AF-A0A5N5X3S5-F1
#
_cell.length_a   1.000
_cell.length_b   1.000
_cell.length_c   1.000
_cell.angle_alpha   90.00
_cell.angle_beta   90.00
_cell.angle_gamma   90.00
#
_symmetry.space_group_name_H-M   'P 1'
#
loop_
_entity.id
_entity.type
_entity.pdbx_description
1 polymer ?
#
loop_
_entity_poly.entity_id
_entity_poly.type
_entity_poly.pdbx_seq_one_letter_code
_entity_poly.pdbx_strand_id
1 'polypeptide(L)'
;MILYILARPFKTLYEDSDSCRLIIAGKAVPWKQNNLLNKHSSRALENASLRKAFGILNAFTSVDKEYAQAFKHEATILIRRTEWQTLRDVLRDHTRTWLKATESTQKARIHVPSVIQILALKGNFMVFFKNEIDPTACRDEDLSQLANAINRTWVASKSENCPKFEENDDLQNCLSTLFPNIDCLDAERNPLNLILPAFETLWRVVLRTVIEVGARGQDEWQDILIRFAEAPTASQFVCREKESSVSTKFIVNEVLRLYPPTRRVHRKYQFPGSEEHVSLAADIEACQLLTRIWGANATLFDPKRWANITPEQENAWLPFGSEPFVCPAKPVFGPRIIALLAGVILREIRGIWELESDDPELRALLSSNSRMSNERGSLDSVYLVRSREAWWADEV
;
A
#
# COMPACT_ATOMS: atom_id res chain seq x y z
N MET A 1 -24.65 24.77 -2.83
CA MET A 1 -23.66 23.68 -2.98
C MET A 1 -22.40 24.10 -2.24
N ILE A 2 -22.36 23.88 -0.92
CA ILE A 2 -21.30 24.35 -0.02
C ILE A 2 -20.32 23.19 0.14
N LEU A 3 -19.15 23.30 -0.49
CA LEU A 3 -18.02 22.39 -0.29
C LEU A 3 -17.51 22.59 1.14
N TYR A 4 -17.73 21.62 2.02
CA TYR A 4 -17.02 21.52 3.29
C TYR A 4 -15.57 21.11 3.02
N ILE A 5 -14.72 22.09 2.71
CA ILE A 5 -13.28 21.94 2.92
C ILE A 5 -13.08 22.09 4.43
N LEU A 6 -13.02 20.95 5.14
CA LEU A 6 -12.55 20.93 6.53
C LEU A 6 -11.12 21.49 6.53
N ALA A 7 -11.00 22.76 6.92
CA ALA A 7 -9.75 23.47 7.07
C ALA A 7 -8.89 22.73 8.10
N ARG A 8 -7.94 21.93 7.61
CA ARG A 8 -6.86 21.42 8.46
C ARG A 8 -5.97 22.60 8.85
N PRO A 9 -5.47 22.67 10.09
CA PRO A 9 -4.44 23.64 10.43
C PRO A 9 -3.28 23.51 9.44
N PHE A 10 -2.75 24.64 8.96
CA PHE A 10 -1.65 24.70 7.99
C PHE A 10 -0.51 23.77 8.44
N LYS A 11 -0.38 22.61 7.80
CA LYS A 11 0.78 21.72 7.99
C LYS A 11 1.85 22.14 7.00
N THR A 12 3.02 22.56 7.48
CA THR A 12 4.15 22.87 6.60
C THR A 12 4.64 21.59 5.92
N LEU A 13 4.70 21.63 4.59
CA LEU A 13 5.13 20.52 3.73
C LEU A 13 6.57 20.76 3.25
N TYR A 14 7.36 19.69 3.19
CA TYR A 14 8.71 19.70 2.63
C TYR A 14 8.80 18.68 1.52
N GLU A 15 9.41 19.06 0.41
CA GLU A 15 9.36 18.29 -0.83
C GLU A 15 10.76 17.89 -1.33
N ASP A 16 11.84 18.53 -0.88
CA ASP A 16 13.19 18.07 -1.21
C ASP A 16 13.62 16.88 -0.33
N SER A 17 14.51 16.04 -0.87
CA SER A 17 14.95 14.79 -0.23
C SER A 17 15.56 14.99 1.16
N ASP A 18 16.39 16.03 1.34
CA ASP A 18 17.12 16.23 2.58
C ASP A 18 16.20 16.74 3.68
N SER A 19 15.32 17.69 3.37
CA SER A 19 14.25 18.12 4.26
C SER A 19 13.29 16.97 4.58
N CYS A 20 12.89 16.17 3.59
CA CYS A 20 12.02 15.01 3.82
C CYS A 20 12.65 14.04 4.82
N ARG A 21 13.93 13.68 4.63
CA ARG A 21 14.67 12.78 5.53
C ARG A 21 14.79 13.35 6.94
N LEU A 22 15.05 14.65 7.04
CA LEU A 22 15.14 15.35 8.32
C LEU A 22 13.79 15.32 9.07
N ILE A 23 12.69 15.59 8.37
CA ILE A 23 11.34 15.53 8.93
C ILE A 23 10.94 14.10 9.28
N ILE A 24 11.23 13.10 8.45
CA ILE A 24 10.96 11.69 8.77
C ILE A 24 11.67 11.28 10.07
N ALA A 25 12.91 11.74 10.27
CA ALA A 25 13.69 11.47 11.47
C ALA A 25 13.11 12.12 12.73
N GLY A 26 12.33 13.20 12.59
CA GLY A 26 11.66 13.91 13.69
C GLY A 26 12.61 14.58 14.69
N LYS A 27 13.90 14.73 14.35
CA LYS A 27 14.95 15.24 15.25
C LYS A 27 15.15 16.74 15.13
N ALA A 28 15.04 17.29 13.93
CA ALA A 28 15.25 18.69 13.64
C ALA A 28 14.42 19.11 12.43
N VAL A 29 14.51 20.39 12.08
CA VAL A 29 13.87 21.03 10.92
C VAL A 29 14.91 21.75 10.05
N PRO A 30 14.62 22.07 8.78
CA PRO A 30 15.63 22.59 7.86
C PRO A 30 16.31 23.90 8.29
N TRP A 31 15.64 24.75 9.08
CA TRP A 31 16.25 25.95 9.67
C TRP A 31 17.07 25.68 10.96
N LYS A 32 17.56 24.45 11.12
CA LYS A 32 18.50 24.02 12.17
C LYS A 32 17.99 24.14 13.61
N GLN A 33 16.67 24.15 13.81
CA GLN A 33 16.08 24.06 15.14
C GLN A 33 15.86 22.59 15.52
N ASN A 34 16.21 22.23 16.76
CA ASN A 34 16.03 20.87 17.27
C ASN A 34 14.61 20.68 17.82
N ASN A 35 14.09 19.47 17.65
CA ASN A 35 12.87 19.03 18.31
C ASN A 35 13.19 18.67 19.77
N LEU A 36 12.42 19.21 20.72
CA LEU A 36 12.52 18.82 22.12
C LEU A 36 11.93 17.43 22.39
N LEU A 37 11.03 16.97 21.52
CA LEU A 37 10.53 15.60 21.56
C LEU A 37 11.60 14.64 21.02
N ASN A 38 11.76 13.49 21.67
CA ASN A 38 12.52 12.41 21.07
C ASN A 38 11.78 11.87 19.82
N LYS A 39 12.53 11.22 18.93
CA LYS A 39 12.02 10.70 17.64
C LYS A 39 10.82 9.75 17.76
N HIS A 40 10.74 8.95 18.83
CA HIS A 40 9.63 8.01 19.06
C HIS A 40 8.39 8.77 19.52
N SER A 41 8.52 9.68 20.49
CA SER A 41 7.43 10.58 20.92
C SER A 41 6.89 11.43 19.77
N SER A 42 7.77 12.03 18.96
CA SER A 42 7.40 12.81 17.78
C SER A 42 6.54 12.02 16.78
N ARG A 43 6.83 10.73 16.59
CA ARG A 43 6.05 9.83 15.74
C ARG A 43 4.76 9.39 16.41
N ALA A 44 4.81 8.92 17.66
CA ALA A 44 3.68 8.37 18.39
C ALA A 44 2.57 9.41 18.58
N LEU A 45 2.93 10.65 18.95
CA LEU A 45 1.96 11.74 19.14
C LEU A 45 1.21 12.08 17.85
N GLU A 46 1.87 12.06 16.70
CA GLU A 46 1.20 12.29 15.41
C GLU A 46 0.30 11.11 15.00
N ASN A 47 0.55 9.90 15.53
CA ASN A 47 -0.26 8.71 15.29
C ASN A 47 -1.23 8.39 16.44
N ALA A 48 -1.43 9.30 17.39
CA ALA A 48 -2.29 9.08 18.56
C ALA A 48 -3.75 8.78 18.17
N SER A 49 -4.24 9.37 17.07
CA SER A 49 -5.59 9.09 16.59
C SER A 49 -5.73 7.66 16.04
N LEU A 50 -4.67 7.06 15.50
CA LEU A 50 -4.68 5.65 15.08
C LEU A 50 -4.77 4.73 16.30
N ARG A 51 -4.03 5.02 17.37
CA ARG A 51 -4.16 4.29 18.64
C ARG A 51 -5.58 4.38 19.19
N LYS A 52 -6.18 5.57 19.19
CA LYS A 52 -7.56 5.78 19.63
C LYS A 52 -8.57 4.98 18.78
N ALA A 53 -8.49 5.10 17.46
CA ALA A 53 -9.48 4.55 16.53
C ALA A 53 -9.42 3.02 16.40
N PHE A 54 -8.21 2.46 16.48
CA PHE A 54 -7.97 1.03 16.20
C PHE A 54 -7.55 0.22 17.43
N GLY A 55 -7.32 0.85 18.58
CA GLY A 55 -6.96 0.14 19.81
C GLY A 55 -5.59 -0.53 19.72
N ILE A 56 -4.65 0.05 18.96
CA ILE A 56 -3.36 -0.56 18.65
C ILE A 56 -2.19 0.02 19.46
N LEU A 57 -1.31 -0.86 19.92
CA LEU A 57 0.03 -0.52 20.39
C LEU A 57 1.06 -1.25 19.53
N ASN A 58 1.70 -0.51 18.61
CA ASN A 58 2.75 -1.05 17.75
C ASN A 58 3.92 -0.07 17.64
N ALA A 59 4.88 -0.37 16.76
CA ALA A 59 6.03 0.51 16.56
C ALA A 59 5.63 1.95 16.21
N PHE A 60 4.53 2.21 15.52
CA PHE A 60 4.12 3.57 15.10
C PHE A 60 3.50 4.39 16.22
N THR A 61 2.80 3.73 17.15
CA THR A 61 2.02 4.38 18.21
C THR A 61 2.72 4.37 19.58
N SER A 62 3.78 3.58 19.74
CA SER A 62 4.56 3.52 20.98
C SER A 62 5.65 4.59 21.07
N VAL A 63 5.80 5.17 22.26
CA VAL A 63 6.91 6.06 22.64
C VAL A 63 8.13 5.29 23.13
N ASP A 64 7.95 4.02 23.49
CA ASP A 64 8.99 3.13 23.98
C ASP A 64 9.85 2.63 22.81
N LYS A 65 11.15 2.91 22.91
CA LYS A 65 12.12 2.58 21.86
C LYS A 65 12.36 1.07 21.80
N GLU A 66 12.52 0.42 22.94
CA GLU A 66 12.82 -0.99 23.08
C GLU A 66 11.64 -1.82 22.57
N TYR A 67 10.42 -1.46 22.96
CA TYR A 67 9.19 -2.06 22.44
C TYR A 67 9.08 -1.91 20.92
N ALA A 68 9.27 -0.70 20.39
CA ALA A 68 9.17 -0.46 18.95
C ALA A 68 10.24 -1.22 18.14
N GLN A 69 11.43 -1.42 18.72
CA GLN A 69 12.50 -2.21 18.12
C GLN A 69 12.17 -3.72 18.15
N ALA A 70 11.66 -4.23 19.27
CA ALA A 70 11.21 -5.61 19.39
C ALA A 70 10.09 -5.94 18.38
N PHE A 71 9.06 -5.09 18.31
CA PHE A 71 7.97 -5.21 17.34
C PHE A 71 8.49 -5.25 15.89
N LYS A 72 9.38 -4.32 15.52
CA LYS A 72 9.98 -4.30 14.17
C LYS A 72 10.80 -5.57 13.91
N HIS A 73 11.52 -6.07 14.91
CA HIS A 73 12.31 -7.29 14.79
C HIS A 73 11.42 -8.51 14.54
N GLU A 74 10.35 -8.67 15.30
CA GLU A 74 9.37 -9.75 15.13
C GLU A 74 8.72 -9.73 13.74
N ALA A 75 8.20 -8.57 13.31
CA ALA A 75 7.65 -8.42 11.96
C ALA A 75 8.67 -8.78 10.87
N THR A 76 9.95 -8.45 11.08
CA THR A 76 11.04 -8.79 10.15
C THR A 76 11.28 -10.30 10.10
N ILE A 77 11.19 -11.02 11.22
CA ILE A 77 11.33 -12.49 11.26
C ILE A 77 10.22 -13.14 10.46
N LEU A 78 8.97 -12.73 10.67
CA LEU A 78 7.79 -13.28 9.97
C LEU A 78 7.93 -13.11 8.45
N ILE A 79 8.28 -11.90 8.01
CA ILE A 79 8.55 -11.56 6.60
C ILE A 79 9.68 -12.41 5.99
N ARG A 80 10.76 -12.69 6.75
CA ARG A 80 11.88 -13.48 6.24
C ARG A 80 11.54 -14.97 6.07
N ARG A 81 10.57 -15.47 6.83
CA ARG A 81 10.10 -16.86 6.81
C ARG A 81 9.01 -17.11 5.77
N THR A 82 8.68 -16.13 4.93
CA THR A 82 7.64 -16.29 3.90
C THR A 82 8.00 -17.41 2.92
N GLU A 83 7.09 -18.38 2.82
CA GLU A 83 7.13 -19.47 1.85
C GLU A 83 6.51 -19.00 0.53
N TRP A 84 7.34 -18.41 -0.34
CA TRP A 84 6.88 -17.76 -1.56
C TRP A 84 6.09 -18.66 -2.52
N GLN A 85 6.40 -19.96 -2.57
CA GLN A 85 5.69 -20.91 -3.44
C GLN A 85 4.29 -21.21 -2.91
N THR A 86 4.17 -21.53 -1.62
CA THR A 86 2.88 -21.72 -0.93
C THR A 86 2.01 -20.47 -1.06
N LEU A 87 2.58 -19.29 -0.84
CA LEU A 87 1.90 -18.00 -0.98
C LEU A 87 1.41 -17.78 -2.41
N ARG A 88 2.24 -18.05 -3.42
CA ARG A 88 1.83 -17.99 -4.83
C ARG A 88 0.63 -18.89 -5.10
N ASP A 89 0.72 -20.16 -4.72
CA ASP A 89 -0.30 -21.15 -5.07
C ASP A 89 -1.66 -20.79 -4.49
N VAL A 90 -1.71 -20.40 -3.21
CA VAL A 90 -2.95 -19.96 -2.57
C VAL A 90 -3.54 -18.72 -3.25
N LEU A 91 -2.72 -17.68 -3.49
CA LEU A 91 -3.20 -16.44 -4.12
C LEU A 91 -3.72 -16.68 -5.54
N ARG A 92 -3.03 -17.53 -6.30
CA ARG A 92 -3.39 -17.88 -7.67
C ARG A 92 -4.67 -18.69 -7.73
N ASP A 93 -4.77 -19.75 -6.93
CA ASP A 93 -5.93 -20.63 -6.93
C ASP A 93 -7.18 -19.86 -6.46
N HIS A 94 -7.00 -18.93 -5.51
CA HIS A 94 -8.05 -18.02 -5.09
C HIS A 94 -8.49 -17.08 -6.23
N THR A 95 -7.55 -16.36 -6.86
CA THR A 95 -7.85 -15.44 -7.97
C THR A 95 -8.60 -16.14 -9.11
N ARG A 96 -8.14 -17.35 -9.48
CA ARG A 96 -8.76 -18.17 -10.52
C ARG A 96 -10.17 -18.62 -10.15
N THR A 97 -10.37 -19.10 -8.92
CA THR A 97 -11.69 -19.54 -8.43
C THR A 97 -12.69 -18.39 -8.44
N TRP A 98 -12.24 -17.23 -7.97
CA TRP A 98 -13.06 -16.05 -7.87
C TRP A 98 -13.46 -15.49 -9.25
N LEU A 99 -12.54 -15.44 -10.23
CA LEU A 99 -12.87 -15.04 -11.60
C LEU A 99 -13.90 -16.00 -12.21
N LYS A 100 -13.66 -17.32 -12.13
CA LYS A 100 -14.58 -18.36 -12.65
C LYS A 100 -15.99 -18.28 -12.05
N ALA A 101 -16.10 -18.04 -10.74
CA ALA A 101 -17.41 -17.88 -10.10
C ALA A 101 -18.18 -16.71 -10.72
N THR A 102 -17.47 -15.65 -11.08
CA THR A 102 -18.07 -14.44 -11.64
C THR A 102 -18.41 -14.58 -13.14
N GLU A 103 -17.67 -15.41 -13.89
CA GLU A 103 -17.92 -15.71 -15.32
C GLU A 103 -19.32 -16.28 -15.59
N SER A 104 -19.93 -16.94 -14.62
CA SER A 104 -21.28 -17.50 -14.74
C SER A 104 -22.40 -16.44 -14.91
N THR A 105 -22.07 -15.15 -14.80
CA THR A 105 -23.02 -14.04 -14.90
C THR A 105 -22.79 -13.20 -16.16
N GLN A 106 -23.80 -13.15 -17.04
CA GLN A 106 -23.75 -12.51 -18.36
C GLN A 106 -23.57 -10.97 -18.33
N LYS A 107 -23.48 -10.36 -17.15
CA LYS A 107 -23.20 -8.93 -16.90
C LYS A 107 -22.16 -8.73 -15.80
N ALA A 108 -21.27 -9.71 -15.60
CA ALA A 108 -20.21 -9.65 -14.61
C ALA A 108 -19.42 -8.35 -14.70
N ARG A 109 -19.65 -7.44 -13.75
CA ARG A 109 -18.76 -6.33 -13.44
C ARG A 109 -18.11 -6.61 -12.11
N ILE A 110 -16.81 -6.49 -12.10
CA ILE A 110 -15.98 -6.94 -11.01
C ILE A 110 -15.29 -5.74 -10.38
N HIS A 111 -15.54 -5.47 -9.10
CA HIS A 111 -14.93 -4.32 -8.44
C HIS A 111 -13.47 -4.59 -8.06
N VAL A 112 -12.52 -4.06 -8.83
CA VAL A 112 -11.09 -4.37 -8.73
C VAL A 112 -10.49 -4.07 -7.35
N PRO A 113 -10.76 -2.91 -6.73
CA PRO A 113 -10.23 -2.62 -5.40
C PRO A 113 -10.59 -3.68 -4.35
N SER A 114 -11.83 -4.17 -4.32
CA SER A 114 -12.26 -5.19 -3.35
C SER A 114 -11.47 -6.49 -3.48
N VAL A 115 -11.18 -6.90 -4.71
CA VAL A 115 -10.45 -8.14 -5.00
C VAL A 115 -9.02 -8.04 -4.52
N ILE A 116 -8.38 -6.92 -4.83
CA ILE A 116 -7.01 -6.64 -4.42
C ILE A 116 -6.92 -6.51 -2.90
N GLN A 117 -7.94 -5.95 -2.24
CA GLN A 117 -8.03 -5.90 -0.79
C GLN A 117 -8.12 -7.32 -0.19
N ILE A 118 -9.00 -8.18 -0.70
CA ILE A 118 -9.13 -9.57 -0.24
C ILE A 118 -7.82 -10.33 -0.42
N LEU A 119 -7.20 -10.25 -1.60
CA LEU A 119 -5.91 -10.89 -1.88
C LEU A 119 -4.78 -10.36 -0.98
N ALA A 120 -4.75 -9.05 -0.73
CA ALA A 120 -3.79 -8.45 0.19
C ALA A 120 -4.01 -8.93 1.63
N LEU A 121 -5.25 -9.05 2.11
CA LEU A 121 -5.55 -9.62 3.43
C LEU A 121 -5.13 -11.09 3.53
N LYS A 122 -5.47 -11.93 2.54
CA LYS A 122 -5.03 -13.33 2.50
C LYS A 122 -3.51 -13.44 2.54
N GLY A 123 -2.80 -12.63 1.75
CA GLY A 123 -1.34 -12.56 1.77
C GLY A 123 -0.78 -12.12 3.13
N ASN A 124 -1.41 -11.15 3.78
CA ASN A 124 -1.04 -10.73 5.13
C ASN A 124 -1.23 -11.86 6.15
N PHE A 125 -2.35 -12.57 6.09
CA PHE A 125 -2.66 -13.65 7.02
C PHE A 125 -1.70 -14.83 6.87
N MET A 126 -1.35 -15.20 5.63
CA MET A 126 -0.34 -16.23 5.38
C MET A 126 1.05 -15.88 5.92
N VAL A 127 1.39 -14.59 5.97
CA VAL A 127 2.71 -14.13 6.41
C VAL A 127 2.77 -13.91 7.92
N PHE A 128 1.75 -13.29 8.49
CA PHE A 128 1.77 -12.82 9.88
C PHE A 128 0.94 -13.66 10.84
N PHE A 129 -0.02 -14.45 10.34
CA PHE A 129 -1.04 -15.09 11.17
C PHE A 129 -1.23 -16.58 10.86
N LYS A 130 -0.26 -17.24 10.23
CA LYS A 130 -0.39 -18.64 9.78
C LYS A 130 -0.58 -19.66 10.91
N ASN A 131 -0.29 -19.29 12.16
CA ASN A 131 -0.49 -20.16 13.31
C ASN A 131 -1.83 -19.85 14.03
N GLU A 132 -2.45 -18.73 13.71
CA GLU A 132 -3.63 -18.16 14.36
C GLU A 132 -4.88 -18.34 13.50
N ILE A 133 -4.74 -18.28 12.17
CA ILE A 133 -5.83 -18.39 11.20
C ILE A 133 -5.38 -19.21 9.99
N ASP A 134 -6.28 -20.04 9.45
CA ASP A 134 -6.11 -20.63 8.12
C ASP A 134 -6.66 -19.66 7.05
N PRO A 135 -5.80 -18.99 6.26
CA PRO A 135 -6.24 -17.98 5.30
C PRO A 135 -7.06 -18.56 4.14
N THR A 136 -6.96 -19.87 3.91
CA THR A 136 -7.71 -20.58 2.87
C THR A 136 -9.15 -20.87 3.30
N ALA A 137 -9.40 -20.98 4.61
CA ALA A 137 -10.72 -21.18 5.19
C ALA A 137 -11.51 -19.88 5.38
N CYS A 138 -10.85 -18.71 5.33
CA CYS A 138 -11.53 -17.41 5.45
C CYS A 138 -12.45 -17.14 4.25
N ARG A 139 -13.72 -16.85 4.52
CA ARG A 139 -14.69 -16.44 3.50
C ARG A 139 -14.36 -15.04 3.00
N ASP A 140 -14.56 -14.83 1.69
CA ASP A 140 -14.30 -13.54 1.06
C ASP A 140 -15.18 -12.42 1.60
N GLU A 141 -16.40 -12.76 2.01
CA GLU A 141 -17.33 -11.83 2.66
C GLU A 141 -16.74 -11.28 3.97
N ASP A 142 -16.16 -12.13 4.83
CA ASP A 142 -15.56 -11.71 6.10
C ASP A 142 -14.33 -10.81 5.87
N LEU A 143 -13.52 -11.13 4.86
CA LEU A 143 -12.37 -10.33 4.46
C LEU A 143 -12.77 -8.98 3.86
N SER A 144 -13.81 -8.96 3.04
CA SER A 144 -14.40 -7.74 2.48
C SER A 144 -14.97 -6.85 3.57
N GLN A 145 -15.70 -7.42 4.54
CA GLN A 145 -16.21 -6.69 5.70
C GLN A 145 -15.08 -6.09 6.53
N LEU A 146 -14.02 -6.85 6.83
CA LEU A 146 -12.85 -6.35 7.54
C LEU A 146 -12.16 -5.20 6.77
N ALA A 147 -11.93 -5.36 5.46
CA ALA A 147 -11.32 -4.31 4.64
C ALA A 147 -12.13 -3.01 4.67
N ASN A 148 -13.46 -3.13 4.54
CA ASN A 148 -14.38 -2.00 4.59
C ASN A 148 -14.40 -1.34 5.97
N ALA A 149 -14.45 -2.13 7.05
CA ALA A 149 -14.42 -1.62 8.43
C ALA A 149 -13.10 -0.89 8.73
N ILE A 150 -11.96 -1.43 8.27
CA ILE A 150 -10.64 -0.76 8.38
C ILE A 150 -10.67 0.59 7.65
N ASN A 151 -11.17 0.64 6.41
CA ASN A 151 -11.19 1.87 5.63
C ASN A 151 -12.12 2.93 6.26
N ARG A 152 -13.33 2.54 6.71
CA ARG A 152 -14.26 3.42 7.44
C ARG A 152 -13.61 3.99 8.71
N THR A 153 -13.01 3.13 9.51
CA THR A 153 -12.31 3.52 10.75
C THR A 153 -11.14 4.46 10.46
N TRP A 154 -10.38 4.21 9.39
CA TRP A 154 -9.28 5.08 8.98
C TRP A 154 -9.77 6.47 8.59
N VAL A 155 -10.88 6.58 7.87
CA VAL A 155 -11.49 7.87 7.52
C VAL A 155 -11.97 8.59 8.78
N ALA A 156 -12.67 7.89 9.68
CA ALA A 156 -13.15 8.43 10.95
C ALA A 156 -12.01 8.90 11.86
N SER A 157 -10.84 8.23 11.85
CA SER A 157 -9.65 8.58 12.65
C SER A 157 -9.07 9.96 12.37
N LYS A 158 -9.50 10.62 11.29
CA LYS A 158 -9.07 11.96 10.90
C LYS A 158 -10.02 13.06 11.39
N SER A 159 -11.14 12.69 12.01
CA SER A 159 -12.13 13.60 12.60
C SER A 159 -11.85 13.82 14.08
N GLU A 160 -12.22 14.98 14.61
CA GLU A 160 -12.17 15.29 16.04
C GLU A 160 -13.07 14.33 16.85
N ASN A 161 -14.22 13.98 16.28
CA ASN A 161 -15.20 13.05 16.87
C ASN A 161 -14.91 11.58 16.53
N CYS A 162 -13.64 11.23 16.31
CA CYS A 162 -13.25 9.83 16.08
C CYS A 162 -13.71 8.96 17.26
N PRO A 163 -14.53 7.92 17.05
CA PRO A 163 -14.88 6.98 18.10
C PRO A 163 -13.62 6.25 18.59
N LYS A 164 -13.63 5.82 19.85
CA LYS A 164 -12.58 4.91 20.34
C LYS A 164 -12.81 3.51 19.79
N PHE A 165 -11.77 2.69 19.76
CA PHE A 165 -11.86 1.31 19.27
C PHE A 165 -12.90 0.50 20.05
N GLU A 166 -12.97 0.70 21.37
CA GLU A 166 -13.92 0.05 22.27
C GLU A 166 -15.39 0.39 21.95
N GLU A 167 -15.64 1.48 21.21
CA GLU A 167 -16.95 1.95 20.77
C GLU A 167 -17.26 1.56 19.31
N ASN A 168 -16.33 0.86 18.64
CA ASN A 168 -16.41 0.49 17.23
C ASN A 168 -16.82 -0.98 17.05
N ASP A 169 -18.08 -1.29 17.32
CA ASP A 169 -18.64 -2.65 17.26
C ASP A 169 -18.45 -3.31 15.90
N ASP A 170 -18.57 -2.54 14.81
CA ASP A 170 -18.42 -3.03 13.43
C ASP A 170 -17.01 -3.64 13.21
N LEU A 171 -15.96 -2.90 13.58
CA LEU A 171 -14.59 -3.37 13.45
C LEU A 171 -14.29 -4.53 14.43
N GLN A 172 -14.77 -4.44 15.66
CA GLN A 172 -14.58 -5.50 16.66
C GLN A 172 -15.26 -6.81 16.24
N ASN A 173 -16.46 -6.76 15.66
CA ASN A 173 -17.18 -7.93 15.16
C ASN A 173 -16.43 -8.58 13.99
N CYS A 174 -15.89 -7.78 13.06
CA CYS A 174 -15.07 -8.29 11.97
C CYS A 174 -13.82 -9.02 12.49
N LEU A 175 -13.13 -8.43 13.48
CA LEU A 175 -11.96 -9.04 14.09
C LEU A 175 -12.30 -10.31 14.85
N SER A 176 -13.37 -10.31 15.64
CA SER A 176 -13.80 -11.48 16.44
C SER A 176 -14.22 -12.65 15.56
N THR A 177 -14.78 -12.37 14.38
CA THR A 177 -15.14 -13.40 13.39
C THR A 177 -13.89 -14.10 12.83
N LEU A 178 -12.82 -13.35 12.56
CA LEU A 178 -11.59 -13.88 11.97
C LEU A 178 -10.57 -14.39 13.00
N PHE A 179 -10.55 -13.81 14.20
CA PHE A 179 -9.60 -14.09 15.27
C PHE A 179 -10.31 -14.38 16.60
N PRO A 180 -11.16 -15.44 16.67
CA PRO A 180 -11.99 -15.71 17.85
C PRO A 180 -11.21 -16.00 19.14
N ASN A 181 -9.93 -16.38 19.02
CA ASN A 181 -9.06 -16.74 20.13
C ASN A 181 -8.11 -15.61 20.56
N ILE A 182 -8.20 -14.43 19.94
CA ILE A 182 -7.36 -13.27 20.26
C ILE A 182 -8.21 -12.21 20.92
N ASP A 183 -7.81 -11.79 22.11
CA ASP A 183 -8.38 -10.59 22.72
C ASP A 183 -7.93 -9.36 21.93
N CYS A 184 -8.83 -8.80 21.13
CA CYS A 184 -8.54 -7.62 20.31
C CYS A 184 -8.58 -6.31 21.11
N LEU A 185 -9.12 -6.31 22.34
CA LEU A 185 -9.12 -5.13 23.22
C LEU A 185 -7.77 -4.95 23.92
N ASP A 186 -6.98 -6.02 24.06
CA ASP A 186 -5.57 -5.91 24.42
C ASP A 186 -4.78 -5.25 23.28
N ALA A 187 -4.37 -4.02 23.51
CA ALA A 187 -3.71 -3.20 22.50
C ALA A 187 -2.39 -3.79 21.99
N GLU A 188 -1.68 -4.60 22.78
CA GLU A 188 -0.44 -5.26 22.35
C GLU A 188 -0.72 -6.50 21.50
N ARG A 189 -1.83 -7.19 21.77
CA ARG A 189 -2.21 -8.43 21.07
C ARG A 189 -3.17 -8.22 19.91
N ASN A 190 -3.70 -7.00 19.74
CA ASN A 190 -4.63 -6.66 18.67
C ASN A 190 -4.03 -7.00 17.27
N PRO A 191 -4.68 -7.85 16.47
CA PRO A 191 -4.20 -8.24 15.13
C PRO A 191 -3.96 -7.05 14.19
N LEU A 192 -4.67 -5.94 14.40
CA LEU A 192 -4.49 -4.71 13.64
C LEU A 192 -3.08 -4.12 13.74
N ASN A 193 -2.31 -4.50 14.78
CA ASN A 193 -0.91 -4.10 14.92
C ASN A 193 -0.07 -4.48 13.67
N LEU A 194 -0.30 -5.66 13.10
CA LEU A 194 0.38 -6.14 11.89
C LEU A 194 -0.46 -5.93 10.62
N ILE A 195 -1.79 -6.08 10.71
CA ILE A 195 -2.67 -5.92 9.53
C ILE A 195 -2.57 -4.50 8.98
N LEU A 196 -2.78 -3.46 9.78
CA LEU A 196 -2.85 -2.07 9.28
C LEU A 196 -1.61 -1.65 8.48
N PRO A 197 -0.37 -1.78 8.98
CA PRO A 197 0.80 -1.32 8.24
C PRO A 197 1.07 -2.13 6.96
N ALA A 198 0.70 -3.41 6.92
CA ALA A 198 1.04 -4.30 5.80
C ALA A 198 -0.13 -4.53 4.82
N PHE A 199 -1.37 -4.24 5.19
CA PHE A 199 -2.55 -4.28 4.32
C PHE A 199 -2.75 -2.95 3.60
N GLU A 200 -2.95 -1.84 4.33
CA GLU A 200 -3.39 -0.55 3.76
C GLU A 200 -2.42 0.02 2.74
N THR A 201 -1.11 -0.21 2.95
CA THR A 201 -0.07 0.25 2.04
C THR A 201 0.08 -0.67 0.83
N LEU A 202 -0.12 -1.98 1.01
CA LEU A 202 0.12 -2.97 -0.02
C LEU A 202 -0.96 -2.96 -1.10
N TRP A 203 -2.24 -3.06 -0.72
CA TRP A 203 -3.33 -3.22 -1.68
C TRP A 203 -3.40 -2.04 -2.65
N ARG A 204 -3.13 -0.82 -2.18
CA ARG A 204 -3.13 0.39 -3.00
C ARG A 204 -2.04 0.36 -4.07
N VAL A 205 -0.83 -0.08 -3.71
CA VAL A 205 0.29 -0.15 -4.68
C VAL A 205 0.09 -1.31 -5.65
N VAL A 206 -0.49 -2.44 -5.21
CA VAL A 206 -0.88 -3.53 -6.11
C VAL A 206 -1.92 -3.06 -7.12
N LEU A 207 -2.94 -2.33 -6.68
CA LEU A 207 -3.94 -1.73 -7.58
C LEU A 207 -3.30 -0.81 -8.61
N ARG A 208 -2.37 0.06 -8.20
CA ARG A 208 -1.61 0.90 -9.14
C ARG A 208 -0.79 0.07 -10.12
N THR A 209 -0.14 -0.99 -9.65
CA THR A 209 0.66 -1.88 -10.50
C THR A 209 -0.20 -2.56 -11.55
N VAL A 210 -1.37 -3.09 -11.16
CA VAL A 210 -2.31 -3.74 -12.08
C VAL A 210 -2.81 -2.76 -13.14
N ILE A 211 -3.12 -1.52 -12.78
CA ILE A 211 -3.60 -0.52 -13.76
C ILE A 211 -2.47 -0.05 -14.68
N GLU A 212 -1.31 0.34 -14.14
CA GLU A 212 -0.18 0.85 -14.92
C GLU A 212 0.40 -0.20 -15.87
N VAL A 213 0.39 -1.48 -15.48
CA VAL A 213 0.96 -2.56 -16.30
C VAL A 213 -0.10 -3.25 -17.15
N GLY A 214 -1.30 -3.46 -16.61
CA GLY A 214 -2.38 -4.20 -17.27
C GLY A 214 -3.17 -3.39 -18.29
N ALA A 215 -3.56 -2.14 -17.96
CA ALA A 215 -4.32 -1.29 -18.89
C ALA A 215 -3.44 -0.35 -19.71
N ARG A 216 -2.33 0.12 -19.13
CA ARG A 216 -1.51 1.21 -19.69
C ARG A 216 -0.10 0.78 -20.09
N GLY A 217 0.27 -0.44 -19.72
CA GLY A 217 1.61 -0.97 -19.90
C GLY A 217 1.79 -1.61 -21.27
N GLN A 218 3.05 -1.89 -21.60
CA GLN A 218 3.38 -2.74 -22.74
C GLN A 218 3.10 -4.21 -22.39
N ASP A 219 2.70 -5.01 -23.38
CA ASP A 219 2.45 -6.45 -23.19
C ASP A 219 3.65 -7.15 -22.52
N GLU A 220 4.86 -6.76 -22.89
CA GLU A 220 6.10 -7.27 -22.28
C GLU A 220 6.16 -7.04 -20.77
N TRP A 221 5.65 -5.92 -20.25
CA TRP A 221 5.66 -5.66 -18.81
C TRP A 221 4.68 -6.55 -18.05
N GLN A 222 3.56 -6.91 -18.68
CA GLN A 222 2.64 -7.91 -18.14
C GLN A 222 3.35 -9.28 -18.09
N ASP A 223 4.02 -9.67 -19.18
CA ASP A 223 4.80 -10.91 -19.25
C ASP A 223 5.87 -11.02 -18.14
N ILE A 224 6.59 -9.92 -17.87
CA ILE A 224 7.59 -9.84 -16.80
C ILE A 224 6.96 -10.10 -15.43
N LEU A 225 5.80 -9.51 -15.13
CA LEU A 225 5.13 -9.69 -13.85
C LEU A 225 4.50 -11.08 -13.72
N ILE A 226 3.89 -11.60 -14.79
CA ILE A 226 3.30 -12.94 -14.83
C ILE A 226 4.38 -14.00 -14.60
N ARG A 227 5.51 -13.90 -15.31
CA ARG A 227 6.64 -14.83 -15.17
C ARG A 227 7.23 -14.80 -13.75
N PHE A 228 7.31 -13.62 -13.14
CA PHE A 228 7.70 -13.52 -11.73
C PHE A 228 6.68 -14.19 -10.80
N ALA A 229 5.38 -14.00 -11.03
CA ALA A 229 4.35 -14.66 -10.23
C ALA A 229 4.41 -16.19 -10.37
N GLU A 230 4.77 -16.73 -11.53
CA GLU A 230 4.97 -18.18 -11.72
C GLU A 230 6.18 -18.72 -10.93
N ALA A 231 7.26 -17.95 -10.87
CA ALA A 231 8.50 -18.33 -10.18
C ALA A 231 9.03 -17.18 -9.30
N PRO A 232 8.45 -16.91 -8.12
CA PRO A 232 8.70 -15.69 -7.32
C PRO A 232 10.03 -15.75 -6.54
N THR A 233 11.14 -15.97 -7.24
CA THR A 233 12.49 -16.06 -6.67
C THR A 233 13.20 -14.70 -6.66
N ALA A 234 14.23 -14.55 -5.82
CA ALA A 234 15.05 -13.33 -5.81
C ALA A 234 15.78 -13.11 -7.15
N SER A 235 16.24 -14.19 -7.80
CA SER A 235 16.88 -14.14 -9.10
C SER A 235 15.93 -13.68 -10.20
N GLN A 236 14.71 -14.22 -10.22
CA GLN A 236 13.69 -13.80 -11.18
C GLN A 236 13.30 -12.33 -10.99
N PHE A 237 13.25 -11.85 -9.75
CA PHE A 237 12.89 -10.45 -9.44
C PHE A 237 13.83 -9.41 -10.07
N VAL A 238 15.11 -9.73 -10.20
CA VAL A 238 16.14 -8.84 -10.75
C VAL A 238 16.54 -9.17 -12.17
N CYS A 239 16.05 -10.29 -12.72
CA CYS A 239 16.31 -10.71 -14.08
C CYS A 239 15.76 -9.67 -15.06
N ARG A 240 16.60 -9.22 -16.01
CA ARG A 240 16.22 -8.26 -17.05
C ARG A 240 15.87 -9.02 -18.32
N GLU A 241 14.76 -8.66 -18.94
CA GLU A 241 14.43 -9.16 -20.27
C GLU A 241 15.45 -8.67 -21.29
N LYS A 242 15.75 -9.51 -22.28
CA LYS A 242 16.79 -9.23 -23.28
C LYS A 242 16.46 -8.01 -24.14
N GLU A 243 15.18 -7.81 -24.45
CA GLU A 243 14.71 -6.77 -25.38
C GLU A 243 14.51 -5.42 -24.67
N SER A 244 13.69 -5.35 -23.62
CA SER A 244 13.48 -4.08 -22.91
C SER A 244 14.59 -3.69 -21.94
N SER A 245 15.43 -4.64 -21.49
CA SER A 245 16.31 -4.48 -20.33
C SER A 245 15.58 -4.11 -19.04
N VAL A 246 14.27 -4.36 -18.96
CA VAL A 246 13.42 -4.12 -17.78
C VAL A 246 13.35 -5.40 -16.94
N SER A 247 13.31 -5.25 -15.61
CA SER A 247 13.09 -6.34 -14.66
C SER A 247 11.82 -6.09 -13.84
N THR A 248 11.32 -7.13 -13.17
CA THR A 248 10.22 -7.01 -12.19
C THR A 248 10.52 -5.92 -11.15
N LYS A 249 11.76 -5.87 -10.65
CA LYS A 249 12.23 -4.83 -9.71
C LYS A 249 12.05 -3.41 -10.27
N PHE A 250 12.34 -3.21 -11.55
CA PHE A 250 12.23 -1.89 -12.19
C PHE A 250 10.78 -1.42 -12.29
N ILE A 251 9.88 -2.33 -12.69
CA ILE A 251 8.44 -2.07 -12.75
C ILE A 251 7.94 -1.65 -11.36
N VAL A 252 8.19 -2.46 -10.34
CA VAL A 252 7.70 -2.19 -8.98
C VAL A 252 8.31 -0.92 -8.39
N ASN A 253 9.61 -0.68 -8.60
CA ASN A 253 10.25 0.54 -8.12
C ASN A 253 9.66 1.79 -8.77
N GLU A 254 9.31 1.72 -10.05
CA GLU A 254 8.66 2.83 -10.74
C GLU A 254 7.23 3.08 -10.24
N VAL A 255 6.45 2.02 -9.97
CA VAL A 255 5.13 2.19 -9.35
C VAL A 255 5.27 2.83 -7.97
N LEU A 256 6.20 2.37 -7.14
CA LEU A 256 6.44 2.92 -5.81
C LEU A 256 6.96 4.36 -5.84
N ARG A 257 7.69 4.74 -6.89
CA ARG A 257 8.12 6.13 -7.12
C ARG A 257 6.93 7.01 -7.50
N LEU A 258 6.13 6.55 -8.47
CA LEU A 258 5.03 7.32 -9.02
C LEU A 258 3.84 7.42 -8.06
N TYR A 259 3.62 6.36 -7.26
CA TYR A 259 2.52 6.19 -6.31
C TYR A 259 3.01 5.65 -4.97
N PRO A 260 3.76 6.44 -4.18
CA PRO A 260 4.19 5.99 -2.87
C PRO A 260 2.96 5.71 -1.98
N PRO A 261 2.89 4.55 -1.30
CA PRO A 261 1.75 4.21 -0.46
C PRO A 261 1.58 5.17 0.73
N THR A 262 2.69 5.74 1.19
CA THR A 262 2.70 6.84 2.17
C THR A 262 3.09 8.13 1.47
N ARG A 263 2.10 8.92 1.06
CA ARG A 263 2.31 10.20 0.39
C ARG A 263 2.97 11.24 1.29
N ARG A 264 2.62 11.23 2.57
CA ARG A 264 3.11 12.19 3.56
C ARG A 264 3.46 11.49 4.86
N VAL A 265 4.63 11.82 5.39
CA VAL A 265 5.07 11.36 6.72
C VAL A 265 5.02 12.55 7.66
N HIS A 266 4.11 12.50 8.62
CA HIS A 266 3.93 13.57 9.60
C HIS A 266 4.72 13.29 10.88
N ARG A 267 5.13 14.37 11.57
CA ARG A 267 5.78 14.35 12.88
C ARG A 267 5.32 15.53 13.72
N LYS A 268 5.23 15.31 15.04
CA LYS A 268 5.05 16.37 16.03
C LYS A 268 6.38 16.96 16.46
N TYR A 269 6.41 18.28 16.59
CA TYR A 269 7.54 19.07 17.04
C TYR A 269 7.16 19.91 18.25
N GLN A 270 8.07 19.98 19.21
CA GLN A 270 8.04 20.93 20.30
C GLN A 270 9.34 21.74 20.26
N PHE A 271 9.21 23.06 20.33
CA PHE A 271 10.33 23.99 20.21
C PHE A 271 10.56 24.76 21.52
N PRO A 272 11.81 25.18 21.81
CA PRO A 272 12.09 26.03 22.97
C PRO A 272 11.23 27.30 22.96
N GLY A 273 10.63 27.63 24.11
CA GLY A 273 9.79 28.82 24.26
C GLY A 273 8.34 28.67 23.77
N SER A 274 7.92 27.46 23.39
CA SER A 274 6.51 27.16 23.06
C SER A 274 6.03 25.90 23.80
N GLU A 275 4.83 26.00 24.39
CA GLU A 275 4.14 24.85 24.97
C GLU A 275 3.31 24.08 23.93
N GLU A 276 3.12 24.65 22.74
CA GLU A 276 2.31 24.06 21.69
C GLU A 276 3.11 23.08 20.82
N HIS A 277 2.42 22.04 20.37
CA HIS A 277 2.97 21.08 19.41
C HIS A 277 2.63 21.47 17.97
N VAL A 278 3.64 21.58 17.11
CA VAL A 278 3.46 21.83 15.67
C VAL A 278 3.55 20.50 14.90
N SER A 279 2.68 20.31 13.91
CA SER A 279 2.77 19.18 12.98
C SER A 279 3.47 19.61 11.68
N LEU A 280 4.57 18.94 11.34
CA LEU A 280 5.27 19.11 10.06
C LEU A 280 5.17 17.82 9.23
N ALA A 281 5.31 17.92 7.91
CA ALA A 281 5.23 16.75 7.04
C ALA A 281 6.31 16.71 5.96
N ALA A 282 6.93 15.54 5.79
CA ALA A 282 7.65 15.21 4.55
C ALA A 282 6.63 14.80 3.49
N ASP A 283 6.59 15.49 2.36
CA ASP A 283 5.76 15.14 1.20
C ASP A 283 6.57 14.23 0.26
N ILE A 284 6.46 12.93 0.52
CA ILE A 284 7.17 11.86 -0.18
C ILE A 284 6.76 11.81 -1.65
N GLU A 285 5.47 12.02 -1.91
CA GLU A 285 4.94 12.06 -3.26
C GLU A 285 5.53 13.22 -4.06
N ALA A 286 5.49 14.44 -3.52
CA ALA A 286 6.08 15.60 -4.17
C ALA A 286 7.58 15.37 -4.43
N CYS A 287 8.34 14.90 -3.43
CA CYS A 287 9.77 14.57 -3.55
C CYS A 287 10.07 13.59 -4.70
N GLN A 288 9.25 12.55 -4.85
CA GLN A 288 9.43 11.53 -5.87
C GLN A 288 8.96 11.95 -7.27
N LEU A 289 8.32 13.12 -7.38
CA LEU A 289 7.83 13.71 -8.63
C LEU A 289 8.57 15.01 -9.01
N LEU A 290 9.51 15.48 -8.18
CA LEU A 290 10.29 16.68 -8.46
C LEU A 290 11.04 16.55 -9.79
N THR A 291 10.66 17.36 -10.78
CA THR A 291 11.23 17.33 -12.14
C THR A 291 12.71 17.66 -12.19
N ARG A 292 13.21 18.47 -11.25
CA ARG A 292 14.65 18.74 -11.11
C ARG A 292 15.48 17.50 -10.75
N ILE A 293 14.88 16.50 -10.10
CA ILE A 293 15.52 15.23 -9.69
C ILE A 293 15.21 14.12 -10.71
N TRP A 294 13.95 14.02 -11.09
CA TRP A 294 13.42 12.90 -11.87
C TRP A 294 13.26 13.20 -13.37
N GLY A 295 13.61 14.40 -13.81
CA GLY A 295 13.52 14.86 -15.20
C GLY A 295 12.14 15.36 -15.60
N ALA A 296 12.02 15.86 -16.84
CA ALA A 296 10.77 16.42 -17.37
C ALA A 296 9.63 15.38 -17.43
N ASN A 297 9.95 14.09 -17.52
CA ASN A 297 9.01 12.98 -17.54
C ASN A 297 8.75 12.37 -16.14
N ALA A 298 8.98 13.12 -15.05
CA ALA A 298 8.82 12.61 -13.67
C ALA A 298 7.41 12.07 -13.36
N THR A 299 6.38 12.56 -14.05
CA THR A 299 4.99 12.12 -13.88
C THR A 299 4.62 10.94 -14.78
N LEU A 300 5.49 10.53 -15.71
CA LEU A 300 5.24 9.38 -16.58
C LEU A 300 5.74 8.10 -15.92
N PHE A 301 5.00 7.01 -16.13
CA PHE A 301 5.40 5.68 -15.74
C PHE A 301 6.46 5.15 -16.71
N ASP A 302 7.71 5.08 -16.27
CA ASP A 302 8.83 4.58 -17.08
C ASP A 302 9.76 3.66 -16.27
N PRO A 303 9.54 2.33 -16.31
CA PRO A 303 10.41 1.35 -15.67
C PRO A 303 11.86 1.41 -16.15
N LYS A 304 12.15 1.88 -17.37
CA LYS A 304 13.53 1.93 -17.91
C LYS A 304 14.40 2.94 -17.18
N ARG A 305 13.79 3.92 -16.49
CA ARG A 305 14.48 4.88 -15.62
C ARG A 305 15.43 4.22 -14.62
N TRP A 306 15.07 3.03 -14.16
CA TRP A 306 15.83 2.28 -13.16
C TRP A 306 17.11 1.63 -13.68
N ALA A 307 17.34 1.65 -14.99
CA ALA A 307 18.58 1.17 -15.57
C ALA A 307 19.79 2.01 -15.14
N ASN A 308 19.61 3.34 -15.00
CA ASN A 308 20.68 4.30 -14.73
C ASN A 308 20.19 5.40 -13.75
N ILE A 309 19.97 5.03 -12.49
CA ILE A 309 19.56 6.02 -11.47
C ILE A 309 20.76 6.86 -11.01
N THR A 310 20.55 8.14 -10.76
CA THR A 310 21.57 9.00 -10.15
C THR A 310 21.56 8.86 -8.62
N PRO A 311 22.65 9.23 -7.92
CA PRO A 311 22.66 9.27 -6.45
C PRO A 311 21.57 10.19 -5.86
N GLU A 312 21.24 11.30 -6.54
CA GLU A 312 20.17 12.20 -6.12
C GLU A 312 18.78 11.54 -6.23
N GLN A 313 18.53 10.80 -7.32
CA GLN A 313 17.29 10.02 -7.50
C GLN A 313 17.17 8.90 -6.45
N GLU A 314 18.27 8.19 -6.17
CA GLU A 314 18.31 7.18 -5.12
C GLU A 314 18.04 7.79 -3.73
N ASN A 315 18.60 8.98 -3.47
CA ASN A 315 18.32 9.72 -2.23
C ASN A 315 16.85 10.14 -2.13
N ALA A 316 16.23 10.56 -3.23
CA ALA A 316 14.84 11.01 -3.28
C ALA A 316 13.81 9.86 -3.29
N TRP A 317 14.23 8.61 -3.50
CA TRP A 317 13.34 7.45 -3.49
C TRP A 317 13.05 6.98 -2.05
N LEU A 318 11.89 7.42 -1.53
CA LEU A 318 11.50 7.28 -0.14
C LEU A 318 10.17 6.49 0.09
N PRO A 319 9.76 5.52 -0.75
CA PRO A 319 8.43 4.89 -0.59
C PRO A 319 8.33 4.02 0.66
N PHE A 320 9.47 3.67 1.25
CA PHE A 320 9.61 2.88 2.47
C PHE A 320 10.11 3.70 3.67
N GLY A 321 10.07 5.03 3.56
CA GLY A 321 10.62 5.97 4.55
C GLY A 321 12.15 6.05 4.54
N SER A 322 12.69 6.69 5.57
CA SER A 322 14.12 6.88 5.80
C SER A 322 14.50 6.57 7.24
N GLU A 323 15.81 6.54 7.52
CA GLU A 323 16.32 6.40 8.87
C GLU A 323 15.72 7.49 9.79
N PRO A 324 15.40 7.15 11.06
CA PRO A 324 15.61 5.86 11.73
C PRO A 324 14.42 4.88 11.60
N PHE A 325 13.42 5.22 10.78
CA PHE A 325 12.13 4.52 10.73
C PHE A 325 11.89 3.84 9.38
N VAL A 326 12.92 3.18 8.84
CA VAL A 326 12.81 2.42 7.59
C VAL A 326 11.90 1.21 7.75
N CYS A 327 10.99 1.02 6.80
CA CYS A 327 10.09 -0.11 6.74
C CYS A 327 10.87 -1.45 6.68
N PRO A 328 10.52 -2.45 7.53
CA PRO A 328 11.20 -3.75 7.53
C PRO A 328 11.05 -4.52 6.21
N ALA A 329 9.97 -4.26 5.45
CA ALA A 329 9.73 -4.90 4.16
C ALA A 329 10.59 -4.36 3.01
N LYS A 330 11.23 -3.18 3.14
CA LYS A 330 11.98 -2.50 2.07
C LYS A 330 12.95 -3.40 1.29
N PRO A 331 13.83 -4.19 1.93
CA PRO A 331 14.97 -4.77 1.23
C PRO A 331 14.59 -5.84 0.19
N VAL A 332 13.56 -6.64 0.48
CA VAL A 332 13.24 -7.84 -0.31
C VAL A 332 11.73 -8.06 -0.39
N PHE A 333 11.05 -8.13 0.75
CA PHE A 333 9.67 -8.61 0.81
C PHE A 333 8.68 -7.67 0.14
N GLY A 334 8.69 -6.38 0.50
CA GLY A 334 7.70 -5.39 0.04
C GLY A 334 7.61 -5.34 -1.49
N PRO A 335 8.72 -5.08 -2.20
CA PRO A 335 8.69 -5.07 -3.66
C PRO A 335 8.28 -6.41 -4.29
N ARG A 336 8.68 -7.54 -3.72
CA ARG A 336 8.34 -8.88 -4.25
C ARG A 336 6.88 -9.25 -4.04
N ILE A 337 6.27 -8.92 -2.88
CA ILE A 337 4.85 -9.23 -2.65
C ILE A 337 3.95 -8.37 -3.54
N ILE A 338 4.34 -7.12 -3.83
CA ILE A 338 3.64 -6.28 -4.82
C ILE A 338 3.63 -6.96 -6.19
N ALA A 339 4.81 -7.38 -6.67
CA ALA A 339 4.94 -8.05 -7.96
C ALA A 339 4.17 -9.37 -8.01
N LEU A 340 4.20 -10.17 -6.94
CA LEU A 340 3.49 -11.45 -6.89
C LEU A 340 1.98 -11.24 -7.00
N LEU A 341 1.41 -10.37 -6.16
CA LEU A 341 -0.03 -10.09 -6.18
C LEU A 341 -0.48 -9.53 -7.53
N ALA A 342 0.25 -8.54 -8.06
CA ALA A 342 -0.07 -7.97 -9.36
C ALA A 342 0.05 -8.99 -10.51
N GLY A 343 1.13 -9.78 -10.53
CA GLY A 343 1.36 -10.79 -11.58
C GLY A 343 0.33 -11.91 -11.55
N VAL A 344 -0.12 -12.35 -10.36
CA VAL A 344 -1.21 -13.33 -10.23
C VAL A 344 -2.51 -12.78 -10.83
N ILE A 345 -2.86 -11.53 -10.55
CA ILE A 345 -4.07 -10.91 -11.11
C ILE A 345 -3.94 -10.76 -12.62
N LEU A 346 -2.83 -10.17 -13.10
CA LEU A 346 -2.57 -9.94 -14.52
C LEU A 346 -2.65 -11.23 -15.34
N ARG A 347 -2.14 -12.34 -14.79
CA ARG A 347 -2.21 -13.65 -15.45
C ARG A 347 -3.63 -14.08 -15.78
N GLU A 348 -4.54 -13.88 -14.84
CA GLU A 348 -5.91 -14.37 -14.99
C GLU A 348 -6.81 -13.38 -15.75
N ILE A 349 -6.46 -12.08 -15.78
CA ILE A 349 -7.26 -11.07 -16.48
C ILE A 349 -6.85 -10.85 -17.94
N ARG A 350 -5.57 -11.11 -18.29
CA ARG A 350 -5.01 -10.80 -19.61
C ARG A 350 -5.81 -11.45 -20.75
N GLY A 351 -6.19 -10.65 -21.74
CA GLY A 351 -6.89 -11.08 -22.95
C GLY A 351 -8.35 -11.51 -22.74
N ILE A 352 -8.83 -11.54 -21.49
CA ILE A 352 -10.19 -11.97 -21.15
C ILE A 352 -11.00 -10.81 -20.56
N TRP A 353 -10.35 -9.96 -19.79
CA TRP A 353 -10.97 -8.85 -19.06
C TRP A 353 -10.30 -7.52 -19.39
N GLU A 354 -11.11 -6.47 -19.44
CA GLU A 354 -10.70 -5.08 -19.65
C GLU A 354 -11.04 -4.25 -18.41
N LEU A 355 -10.23 -3.23 -18.14
CA LEU A 355 -10.49 -2.27 -17.05
C LEU A 355 -11.43 -1.17 -17.53
N GLU A 356 -12.50 -0.92 -16.77
CA GLU A 356 -13.50 0.12 -17.02
C GLU A 356 -13.68 0.99 -15.77
N SER A 357 -14.22 2.21 -15.96
CA SER A 357 -14.78 3.02 -14.89
C SER A 357 -16.10 3.69 -15.29
N ASP A 358 -17.00 3.84 -14.32
CA ASP A 358 -18.22 4.65 -14.45
C ASP A 358 -17.92 6.16 -14.36
N ASP A 359 -16.77 6.54 -13.80
CA ASP A 359 -16.30 7.91 -13.76
C ASP A 359 -15.67 8.28 -15.13
N PRO A 360 -16.22 9.26 -15.87
CA PRO A 360 -15.69 9.67 -17.18
C PRO A 360 -14.24 10.15 -17.14
N GLU A 361 -13.83 10.84 -16.06
CA GLU A 361 -12.46 11.32 -15.91
C GLU A 361 -11.50 10.16 -15.70
N LEU A 362 -11.87 9.22 -14.82
CA LEU A 362 -11.07 8.03 -14.57
C LEU A 362 -10.99 7.14 -15.81
N ARG A 363 -12.10 6.97 -16.55
CA ARG A 363 -12.12 6.23 -17.81
C ARG A 363 -11.15 6.82 -18.84
N ALA A 364 -11.14 8.14 -18.99
CA ALA A 364 -10.19 8.82 -19.86
C ALA A 364 -8.74 8.59 -19.40
N LEU A 365 -8.49 8.64 -18.08
CA LEU A 365 -7.17 8.41 -17.51
C LEU A 365 -6.67 6.97 -17.73
N LEU A 366 -7.54 5.96 -17.63
CA LEU A 366 -7.21 4.55 -17.88
C LEU A 366 -6.68 4.32 -19.31
N SER A 367 -7.12 5.14 -20.27
CA SER A 367 -6.67 5.08 -21.67
C SER A 367 -5.53 6.05 -22.01
N SER A 368 -5.03 6.80 -21.02
CA SER A 368 -4.01 7.83 -21.22
C SER A 368 -2.68 7.45 -20.56
N ASN A 369 -1.59 8.13 -20.93
CA ASN A 369 -0.32 8.04 -20.21
C ASN A 369 -0.19 9.06 -19.07
N SER A 370 -1.27 9.80 -18.77
CA SER A 370 -1.26 10.80 -17.70
C SER A 370 -1.24 10.13 -16.34
N ARG A 371 -0.50 10.72 -15.40
CA ARG A 371 -0.46 10.24 -14.02
C ARG A 371 -1.84 10.31 -13.39
N MET A 372 -2.27 9.22 -12.76
CA MET A 372 -3.51 9.22 -11.99
C MET A 372 -3.33 9.90 -10.62
N SER A 373 -4.41 10.38 -10.03
CA SER A 373 -4.40 10.84 -8.64
C SER A 373 -4.02 9.69 -7.71
N ASN A 374 -3.21 9.95 -6.66
CA ASN A 374 -2.85 8.96 -5.64
C ASN A 374 -3.73 9.09 -4.37
N GLU A 375 -4.87 9.77 -4.48
CA GLU A 375 -5.82 9.91 -3.38
C GLU A 375 -6.50 8.57 -3.04
N ARG A 376 -6.94 8.41 -1.77
CA ARG A 376 -7.40 7.12 -1.25
C ARG A 376 -8.61 6.53 -1.96
N GLY A 377 -9.50 7.36 -2.51
CA GLY A 377 -10.68 6.91 -3.24
C GLY A 377 -10.62 7.13 -4.75
N SER A 378 -9.47 7.55 -5.27
CA SER A 378 -9.33 7.93 -6.70
C SER A 378 -9.53 6.77 -7.69
N LEU A 379 -9.58 5.53 -7.20
CA LEU A 379 -9.72 4.32 -8.00
C LEU A 379 -10.86 3.41 -7.49
N ASP A 380 -11.76 3.94 -6.65
CA ASP A 380 -12.85 3.16 -6.06
C ASP A 380 -13.94 2.79 -7.10
N SER A 381 -13.88 3.36 -8.30
CA SER A 381 -14.82 3.08 -9.39
C SER A 381 -14.16 2.31 -10.54
N VAL A 382 -13.10 1.54 -10.27
CA VAL A 382 -12.43 0.69 -11.27
C VAL A 382 -13.02 -0.72 -11.25
N TYR A 383 -13.46 -1.18 -12.42
CA TYR A 383 -14.08 -2.48 -12.61
C TYR A 383 -13.36 -3.30 -13.70
N LEU A 384 -13.41 -4.63 -13.60
CA LEU A 384 -13.14 -5.51 -14.73
C LEU A 384 -14.46 -5.84 -15.42
N VAL A 385 -14.44 -5.80 -16.75
CA VAL A 385 -15.52 -6.23 -17.64
C VAL A 385 -14.97 -7.20 -18.68
N ARG A 386 -15.79 -8.15 -19.13
CA ARG A 386 -15.37 -9.11 -20.17
C ARG A 386 -15.01 -8.37 -21.47
N SER A 387 -13.83 -8.66 -22.01
CA SER A 387 -13.37 -8.09 -23.27
C SER A 387 -14.33 -8.45 -24.40
N ARG A 388 -14.60 -7.49 -25.29
CA ARG A 388 -15.51 -7.66 -26.44
C ARG A 388 -15.06 -8.78 -27.38
N GLU A 389 -13.77 -9.08 -27.45
CA GLU A 389 -13.19 -10.12 -28.31
C GLU A 389 -13.46 -11.53 -27.77
N ALA A 390 -13.55 -11.69 -26.44
CA ALA A 390 -13.84 -12.98 -25.80
C ALA A 390 -15.28 -13.45 -26.02
N TRP A 391 -16.24 -12.55 -26.32
CA TRP A 391 -17.63 -12.93 -26.60
C TRP A 391 -17.79 -13.71 -27.90
N TRP A 392 -16.92 -13.49 -28.89
CA TRP A 392 -17.00 -14.16 -30.19
C TRP A 392 -16.34 -15.53 -30.22
N ALA A 393 -15.50 -15.85 -29.22
CA ALA A 393 -14.85 -17.15 -29.09
C ALA A 393 -15.74 -18.19 -28.39
N ASP A 394 -16.73 -17.75 -27.60
CA ASP A 394 -17.68 -18.63 -26.89
C ASP A 394 -18.97 -18.89 -27.72
N GLU A 395 -19.13 -18.25 -28.89
CA GLU A 395 -20.28 -18.43 -29.82
C GLU A 395 -19.97 -19.25 -31.09
N VAL A 396 -18.77 -19.85 -31.18
CA VAL A 396 -18.34 -20.77 -32.26
C VAL A 396 -17.88 -22.08 -31.65
#